data_AF-A0A1Q8BL65-F1
#
_entry.id   AF-A0A1Q8BL65-F1
#
_cell.length_a   1.000
_cell.length_b   1.000
_cell.length_c   1.000
_cell.angle_alpha   90.00
_cell.angle_beta   90.00
_cell.angle_gamma   90.00
#
_symmetry.space_group_name_H-M   'P 1'
#
loop_
_entity.id
_entity.type
_entity.pdbx_description
1 polymer ?
#
loop_
_entity_poly.entity_id
_entity_poly.type
_entity_poly.pdbx_seq_one_letter_code
_entity_poly.pdbx_strand_id
1 'polypeptide(L)'
;MTSNAQARQPLPGVRGLVFLGFPLHPPKRPGDARAEHLSAVQVPMLFLQGTRDDLAELQLLEPVCRRLGDRATLHLVEGADHSFRVLKRSGRSGEEVVAELADSVANWARMAVR
;
A
#
# COMPACT_ATOMS: atom_id res chain seq x y z
N MET A 1 -5.85 -13.62 -1.19
CA MET A 1 -5.44 -12.29 -0.65
C MET A 1 -6.56 -11.76 0.25
N THR A 2 -6.23 -11.27 1.44
CA THR A 2 -7.20 -10.76 2.45
C THR A 2 -8.13 -9.69 1.89
N SER A 3 -7.63 -8.78 1.05
CA SER A 3 -8.46 -7.74 0.43
C SER A 3 -9.53 -8.27 -0.52
N ASN A 4 -9.27 -9.39 -1.21
CA ASN A 4 -10.29 -10.06 -2.03
C ASN A 4 -11.39 -10.68 -1.17
N ALA A 5 -11.02 -11.28 -0.04
CA ALA A 5 -12.01 -11.81 0.91
C ALA A 5 -12.87 -10.66 1.47
N GLN A 6 -12.22 -9.59 1.96
CA GLN A 6 -12.89 -8.39 2.48
C GLN A 6 -13.82 -7.72 1.46
N ALA A 7 -13.43 -7.69 0.18
CA ALA A 7 -14.23 -7.13 -0.90
C ALA A 7 -15.49 -7.97 -1.22
N ARG A 8 -15.39 -9.30 -1.12
CA ARG A 8 -16.52 -10.22 -1.35
C ARG A 8 -17.48 -10.23 -0.18
N GLN A 9 -16.94 -10.27 1.04
CA GLN A 9 -17.69 -10.28 2.28
C GLN A 9 -16.85 -9.64 3.38
N PRO A 10 -17.38 -8.61 4.09
CA PRO A 10 -16.66 -8.02 5.22
C PRO A 10 -16.28 -9.08 6.26
N LEU A 11 -14.98 -9.15 6.58
CA LEU A 11 -14.47 -10.07 7.59
C LEU A 11 -14.84 -9.55 8.99
N PRO A 12 -15.35 -10.41 9.90
CA PRO A 12 -15.70 -10.01 11.26
C PRO A 12 -14.52 -9.36 11.99
N GLY A 13 -14.76 -8.19 12.60
CA GLY A 13 -13.76 -7.48 13.40
C GLY A 13 -12.65 -6.76 12.61
N VAL A 14 -12.60 -6.90 11.27
CA VAL A 14 -11.62 -6.18 10.45
C VAL A 14 -12.07 -4.73 10.28
N ARG A 15 -11.22 -3.80 10.73
CA ARG A 15 -11.50 -2.36 10.72
C ARG A 15 -10.68 -1.57 9.70
N GLY A 16 -9.68 -2.20 9.10
CA GLY A 16 -8.81 -1.60 8.09
C GLY A 16 -7.85 -2.63 7.50
N LEU A 17 -7.26 -2.31 6.35
CA LEU A 17 -6.26 -3.14 5.69
C LEU A 17 -4.97 -2.36 5.49
N VAL A 18 -3.82 -3.01 5.70
CA VAL A 18 -2.51 -2.46 5.41
C VAL A 18 -1.88 -3.29 4.30
N PHE A 19 -1.44 -2.62 3.24
CA PHE A 19 -0.72 -3.21 2.11
C PHE A 19 0.74 -2.74 2.16
N LEU A 20 1.65 -3.69 2.38
CA LEU A 20 3.10 -3.48 2.35
C LEU A 20 3.60 -3.92 0.97
N GLY A 21 3.87 -2.97 0.08
CA GLY A 21 4.24 -3.24 -1.32
C GLY A 21 3.10 -3.93 -2.06
N PHE A 22 2.04 -3.20 -2.41
CA PHE A 22 0.90 -3.81 -3.11
C PHE A 22 1.31 -4.15 -4.55
N PRO A 23 1.32 -5.42 -4.98
CA PRO A 23 1.81 -5.78 -6.30
C PRO A 23 0.73 -5.52 -7.35
N LEU A 24 0.54 -4.25 -7.71
CA LEU A 24 -0.49 -3.75 -8.63
C LEU A 24 -0.47 -4.47 -9.98
N HIS A 25 0.71 -4.80 -10.49
CA HIS A 25 0.88 -5.55 -11.71
C HIS A 25 2.13 -6.46 -11.68
N PRO A 26 2.22 -7.46 -12.57
CA PRO A 26 3.49 -8.15 -12.82
C PRO A 26 4.56 -7.19 -13.36
N PRO A 27 5.87 -7.50 -13.19
CA PRO A 27 6.92 -6.75 -13.85
C PRO A 27 6.70 -6.71 -15.36
N LYS A 28 6.97 -5.57 -15.98
CA LYS A 28 6.89 -5.37 -17.45
C LYS A 28 5.50 -5.58 -18.06
N ARG A 29 4.44 -5.65 -17.23
CA ARG A 29 3.04 -5.74 -17.68
C ARG A 29 2.19 -4.71 -16.92
N PRO A 30 2.45 -3.40 -17.11
CA PRO A 30 1.76 -2.34 -16.38
C PRO A 30 0.24 -2.42 -16.58
N GLY A 31 -0.50 -2.16 -15.50
CA GLY A 31 -1.96 -2.14 -15.45
C GLY A 31 -2.45 -2.11 -14.00
N ASP A 32 -3.75 -1.92 -13.79
CA ASP A 32 -4.34 -1.83 -12.46
C ASP A 32 -5.41 -2.90 -12.19
N ALA A 33 -5.52 -3.93 -13.03
CA ALA A 33 -6.53 -4.98 -12.91
C ALA A 33 -6.55 -5.66 -11.53
N ARG A 34 -5.39 -5.79 -10.86
CA ARG A 34 -5.32 -6.37 -9.51
C ARG A 34 -5.92 -5.48 -8.41
N ALA A 35 -6.20 -4.22 -8.72
CA ALA A 35 -6.83 -3.25 -7.82
C ALA A 35 -8.35 -3.15 -8.01
N GLU A 36 -8.94 -3.76 -9.03
CA GLU A 36 -10.38 -3.61 -9.35
C GLU A 36 -11.29 -3.91 -8.14
N HIS A 37 -11.00 -4.98 -7.39
CA HIS A 37 -11.80 -5.41 -6.24
C HIS A 37 -11.71 -4.43 -5.05
N LEU A 38 -10.72 -3.55 -5.01
CA LEU A 38 -10.53 -2.61 -3.88
C LEU A 38 -11.67 -1.61 -3.77
N SER A 39 -12.37 -1.33 -4.87
CA SER A 39 -13.57 -0.47 -4.88
C SER A 39 -14.68 -0.98 -3.94
N ALA A 40 -14.78 -2.30 -3.77
CA ALA A 40 -15.76 -2.95 -2.90
C ALA A 40 -15.32 -3.06 -1.43
N VAL A 41 -14.05 -2.75 -1.10
CA VAL A 41 -13.56 -2.77 0.29
C VAL A 41 -14.05 -1.52 1.03
N GLN A 42 -14.96 -1.71 1.99
CA GLN A 42 -15.61 -0.60 2.71
C GLN A 42 -14.87 -0.10 3.95
N VAL A 43 -13.73 -0.72 4.29
CA VAL A 43 -12.88 -0.28 5.40
C VAL A 43 -11.70 0.55 4.89
N PRO A 44 -11.13 1.46 5.69
CA PRO A 44 -9.91 2.18 5.34
C PRO A 44 -8.76 1.23 4.93
N MET A 45 -7.96 1.69 3.98
CA MET A 45 -6.82 0.99 3.40
C MET A 45 -5.59 1.88 3.40
N LEU A 46 -4.49 1.39 3.97
CA LEU A 46 -3.17 2.01 3.90
C LEU A 46 -2.30 1.26 2.89
N PHE A 47 -1.76 1.98 1.90
CA PHE A 47 -0.77 1.49 0.96
C PHE A 47 0.59 2.07 1.35
N LEU A 48 1.53 1.22 1.73
CA LEU A 48 2.94 1.60 1.88
C LEU A 48 3.68 1.08 0.66
N GLN A 49 4.32 1.98 -0.08
CA GLN A 49 4.85 1.67 -1.41
C GLN A 49 6.23 2.28 -1.61
N GLY A 50 7.20 1.49 -2.03
CA GLY A 50 8.50 2.01 -2.47
C GLY A 50 8.38 2.79 -3.78
N THR A 51 9.06 3.94 -3.89
CA THR A 51 9.01 4.77 -5.12
C THR A 51 9.68 4.12 -6.34
N ARG A 52 10.44 3.02 -6.13
CA ARG A 52 11.10 2.22 -7.16
C ARG A 52 10.52 0.81 -7.26
N ASP A 53 9.27 0.59 -6.84
CA ASP A 53 8.63 -0.71 -6.98
C ASP A 53 8.21 -1.00 -8.42
N ASP A 54 8.88 -1.96 -9.06
CA ASP A 54 8.58 -2.44 -10.42
C ASP A 54 7.25 -3.21 -10.54
N LEU A 55 6.60 -3.52 -9.42
CA LEU A 55 5.28 -4.16 -9.36
C LEU A 55 4.15 -3.15 -9.18
N ALA A 56 4.46 -1.88 -8.95
CA ALA A 56 3.50 -0.82 -8.71
C ALA A 56 4.03 0.54 -9.18
N GLU A 57 3.97 0.76 -10.49
CA GLU A 57 4.31 2.07 -11.04
C GLU A 57 3.40 3.16 -10.44
N LEU A 58 4.00 4.20 -9.85
CA LEU A 58 3.25 5.24 -9.12
C LEU A 58 2.22 5.94 -10.00
N GLN A 59 2.53 6.14 -11.28
CA GLN A 59 1.60 6.70 -12.26
C GLN A 59 0.30 5.90 -12.42
N LEU A 60 0.30 4.62 -12.04
CA LEU A 60 -0.89 3.75 -12.03
C LEU A 60 -1.49 3.64 -10.62
N LEU A 61 -0.66 3.51 -9.59
CA LEU A 61 -1.13 3.35 -8.21
C LEU A 61 -1.81 4.62 -7.67
N GLU A 62 -1.28 5.80 -7.98
CA GLU A 62 -1.87 7.05 -7.51
C GLU A 62 -3.31 7.26 -8.02
N PRO A 63 -3.64 7.09 -9.32
CA PRO A 63 -5.03 7.09 -9.79
C PRO A 63 -5.94 6.08 -9.09
N VAL A 64 -5.44 4.88 -8.79
CA VAL A 64 -6.19 3.87 -8.02
C VAL A 64 -6.54 4.41 -6.64
N CYS A 65 -5.56 4.96 -5.91
CA CYS A 65 -5.80 5.54 -4.59
C CYS A 65 -6.78 6.72 -4.66
N ARG A 66 -6.65 7.61 -5.65
CA ARG A 66 -7.59 8.73 -5.85
C ARG A 66 -9.02 8.25 -6.09
N ARG A 67 -9.22 7.19 -6.88
CA ARG A 67 -10.53 6.57 -7.12
C ARG A 67 -11.16 5.97 -5.86
N LEU A 68 -10.35 5.53 -4.91
CA LEU A 68 -10.83 4.97 -3.64
C LEU A 68 -11.24 6.06 -2.64
N GLY A 69 -10.87 7.32 -2.89
CA GLY A 69 -11.20 8.50 -2.08
C GLY A 69 -10.63 8.40 -0.67
N ASP A 70 -11.39 8.90 0.31
CA ASP A 70 -10.99 8.94 1.72
C ASP A 70 -10.72 7.56 2.35
N ARG A 71 -11.09 6.47 1.65
CA ARG A 71 -10.77 5.10 2.10
C ARG A 71 -9.32 4.72 1.85
N ALA A 72 -8.58 5.42 1.00
CA ALA A 72 -7.19 5.08 0.69
C ALA A 72 -6.22 6.14 1.23
N THR A 73 -5.19 5.67 1.94
CA THR A 73 -4.02 6.45 2.32
C THR A 73 -2.81 5.86 1.61
N LEU A 74 -2.02 6.68 0.91
CA LEU A 74 -0.79 6.26 0.25
C LEU A 74 0.41 6.87 0.97
N HIS A 75 1.31 6.01 1.45
CA HIS A 75 2.60 6.36 2.04
C HIS A 75 3.72 5.88 1.14
N LEU A 76 4.56 6.80 0.66
CA LEU A 76 5.66 6.50 -0.25
C LEU A 76 6.98 6.42 0.51
N VAL A 77 7.67 5.29 0.38
CA VAL A 77 9.03 5.11 0.92
C VAL A 77 10.03 5.48 -0.17
N GLU A 78 10.65 6.65 -0.02
CA GLU A 78 11.56 7.20 -1.02
C GLU A 78 12.78 6.28 -1.28
N GLY A 79 13.02 5.97 -2.55
CA GLY A 79 14.15 5.16 -3.01
C GLY A 79 14.04 3.64 -2.75
N ALA A 80 12.97 3.19 -2.10
CA ALA A 80 12.73 1.79 -1.80
C ALA A 80 12.15 1.01 -2.99
N ASP A 81 12.54 -0.26 -3.13
CA ASP A 81 11.92 -1.22 -4.04
C ASP A 81 10.69 -1.91 -3.41
N HIS A 82 10.14 -2.94 -4.08
CA HIS A 82 9.00 -3.75 -3.60
C HIS A 82 9.20 -4.33 -2.19
N SER A 83 10.44 -4.70 -1.85
CA SER A 83 10.81 -5.29 -0.56
C SER A 83 11.32 -4.24 0.42
N PHE A 84 11.07 -2.95 0.13
CA PHE A 84 11.53 -1.81 0.89
C PHE A 84 13.06 -1.69 1.03
N ARG A 85 13.82 -2.29 0.11
CA ARG A 85 15.27 -2.09 0.06
C ARG A 85 15.58 -0.78 -0.63
N VAL A 86 16.30 0.08 0.07
CA VAL A 86 16.80 1.35 -0.45
C VAL A 86 18.18 1.18 -1.08
N LEU A 87 18.52 2.07 -2.02
CA LEU A 87 19.87 2.10 -2.60
C LEU A 87 20.90 2.49 -1.54
N LYS A 88 22.10 1.92 -1.59
CA LYS A 88 23.21 2.30 -0.68
C LYS A 88 23.49 3.81 -0.66
N ARG A 89 23.37 4.46 -1.82
CA ARG A 89 23.57 5.92 -1.97
C ARG A 89 22.49 6.78 -1.32
N SER A 90 21.39 6.20 -0.86
CA SER A 90 20.34 6.93 -0.14
C SER A 90 20.78 7.39 1.25
N GLY A 91 21.83 6.78 1.81
CA GLY A 91 22.28 7.03 3.18
C GLY A 91 21.38 6.42 4.25
N ARG A 92 20.28 5.75 3.86
CA ARG A 92 19.31 5.13 4.77
C ARG A 92 19.62 3.64 4.96
N SER A 93 19.48 3.17 6.19
CA SER A 93 19.54 1.77 6.58
C SER A 93 18.18 1.08 6.43
N GLY A 94 18.19 -0.26 6.40
CA GLY A 94 16.96 -1.03 6.42
C GLY A 94 16.16 -0.86 7.72
N GLU A 95 16.85 -0.65 8.84
CA GLU A 95 16.21 -0.43 10.15
C GLU A 95 15.43 0.89 10.17
N GLU A 96 16.00 1.97 9.63
CA GLU A 96 15.30 3.25 9.48
C GLU A 96 14.06 3.13 8.59
N VAL A 97 14.12 2.32 7.53
CA VAL A 97 12.96 2.08 6.66
C VAL A 97 11.89 1.26 7.39
N VAL A 98 12.27 0.23 8.14
CA VAL A 98 11.33 -0.56 8.94
C VAL A 98 10.67 0.30 10.03
N ALA A 99 11.43 1.19 10.68
CA ALA A 99 10.89 2.15 11.64
C ALA A 99 9.85 3.07 11.01
N GLU A 100 10.16 3.64 9.83
CA GLU A 100 9.21 4.48 9.06
C GLU A 100 7.90 3.73 8.75
N LEU A 101 8.01 2.48 8.28
CA LEU A 101 6.84 1.64 7.97
C LEU A 101 6.00 1.39 9.23
N ALA A 102 6.64 1.02 10.34
CA ALA A 102 5.97 0.73 11.61
C ALA A 102 5.25 1.97 12.16
N ASP A 103 5.92 3.12 12.15
CA ASP A 103 5.35 4.40 12.60
C ASP A 103 4.17 4.83 11.73
N SER A 104 4.29 4.66 10.41
CA SER A 104 3.22 4.97 9.46
C SER A 104 1.98 4.11 9.72
N VAL A 105 2.16 2.81 9.93
CA VAL A 105 1.06 1.89 10.28
C VAL A 105 0.42 2.25 11.62
N ALA A 106 1.24 2.49 12.66
CA ALA A 106 0.74 2.80 13.99
C ALA A 106 -0.04 4.13 14.02
N ASN A 107 0.48 5.17 13.37
CA ASN A 107 -0.17 6.46 13.28
C ASN A 107 -1.49 6.38 12.48
N TRP A 108 -1.46 5.70 11.33
CA TRP A 108 -2.66 5.50 10.54
C TRP A 108 -3.74 4.73 11.30
N ALA A 109 -3.38 3.65 12.01
CA ALA A 109 -4.32 2.88 12.81
C ALA A 109 -5.01 3.75 13.87
N ARG A 110 -4.28 4.62 14.58
CA ARG A 110 -4.86 5.53 15.57
C ARG A 110 -5.84 6.55 14.97
N MET A 111 -5.61 6.97 13.73
CA MET A 111 -6.40 8.02 13.07
C MET A 111 -7.62 7.48 12.32
N ALA A 112 -7.42 6.42 11.54
CA ALA A 112 -8.38 5.91 10.57
C ALA A 112 -9.24 4.74 11.12
N VAL A 113 -8.76 4.05 12.15
CA VAL A 113 -9.46 2.91 12.77
C VAL A 113 -9.93 3.33 14.17
N ARG A 114 -11.11 3.96 14.24
CA ARG A 114 -11.79 4.32 15.50
C ARG A 114 -12.76 3.25 15.95
#